data_AF-A0A8J4M619-F1
#
_entry.id   AF-A0A8J4M619-F1
#
_cell.length_a   1.000
_cell.length_b   1.000
_cell.length_c   1.000
_cell.angle_alpha   90.00
_cell.angle_beta   90.00
_cell.angle_gamma   90.00
#
_symmetry.space_group_name_H-M   'P 1'
#
loop_
_entity.id
_entity.type
_entity.pdbx_description
1 polymer ?
#
loop_
_entity_poly.entity_id
_entity_poly.type
_entity_poly.pdbx_seq_one_letter_code
_entity_poly.pdbx_strand_id
1 'polypeptide(L)'
;RAFNLLLLAAARNEFAARAMTLMNGLARRFWYRHFRETADLALAARRHAEVARAVAEGAAERAAAAADALIAYMEGVAHRAAARCAGKSPETAPD
;
A
#
# COMPACT_ATOMS: atom_id res chain seq x y z
N ARG A 1 -9.45 6.26 2.44
CA ARG A 1 -9.45 7.48 1.58
C ARG A 1 -8.90 8.70 2.32
N ALA A 2 -9.41 9.06 3.51
CA ALA A 2 -8.96 10.25 4.26
C ALA A 2 -7.44 10.29 4.50
N PHE A 3 -6.85 9.16 4.92
CA PHE A 3 -5.40 9.03 5.10
C PHE A 3 -4.56 9.48 3.89
N ASN A 4 -4.82 8.96 2.69
CA ASN A 4 -4.07 9.34 1.48
C ASN A 4 -4.19 10.84 1.16
N LEU A 5 -5.37 11.45 1.40
CA LEU A 5 -5.56 12.89 1.17
C LEU A 5 -4.76 13.73 2.17
N LEU A 6 -4.74 13.32 3.44
CA LEU A 6 -3.96 13.98 4.48
C LEU A 6 -2.45 13.88 4.19
N LEU A 7 -1.97 12.72 3.72
CA LEU A 7 -0.58 12.56 3.28
C LEU A 7 -0.22 13.50 2.14
N LEU A 8 -1.09 13.62 1.12
CA LEU A 8 -0.87 14.53 0.00
C LEU A 8 -0.79 16.00 0.44
N ALA A 9 -1.68 16.41 1.35
CA ALA A 9 -1.65 17.76 1.91
C ALA A 9 -0.39 18.01 2.75
N ALA A 10 -0.01 17.04 3.59
CA ALA A 10 1.19 17.12 4.43
C ALA A 10 2.50 17.18 3.62
N ALA A 11 2.56 16.49 2.48
CA ALA A 11 3.73 16.47 1.62
C ALA A 11 4.07 17.85 1.01
N ARG A 12 3.09 18.76 0.89
CA ARG A 12 3.22 20.07 0.25
C ARG A 12 3.95 20.01 -1.10
N ASN A 13 3.71 18.93 -1.85
CA ASN A 13 4.35 18.64 -3.13
C ASN A 13 3.29 18.40 -4.21
N GLU A 14 3.07 19.41 -5.04
CA GLU A 14 2.08 19.38 -6.11
C GLU A 14 2.38 18.33 -7.18
N PHE A 15 3.64 18.01 -7.43
CA PHE A 15 4.05 16.99 -8.39
C PHE A 15 3.66 15.60 -7.90
N ALA A 16 3.94 15.31 -6.62
CA ALA A 16 3.53 14.06 -5.98
C ALA A 16 2.00 13.91 -5.95
N ALA A 17 1.26 15.00 -5.67
CA ALA A 17 -0.20 14.99 -5.67
C ALA A 17 -0.79 14.70 -7.07
N ARG A 18 -0.25 15.31 -8.12
CA ARG A 18 -0.68 15.04 -9.50
C ARG A 18 -0.38 13.59 -9.91
N ALA A 19 0.82 13.09 -9.62
CA ALA A 19 1.19 11.71 -9.90
C ALA A 19 0.26 10.71 -9.18
N MET A 20 -0.01 10.92 -7.90
CA MET A 20 -0.94 10.08 -7.12
C MET A 20 -2.36 10.08 -7.68
N THR A 21 -2.83 11.21 -8.23
CA THR A 21 -4.16 11.30 -8.83
C THR A 21 -4.31 10.33 -10.02
N LEU A 22 -3.29 10.23 -10.87
CA LEU A 22 -3.28 9.31 -12.02
C LEU A 22 -3.28 7.84 -11.57
N MET A 23 -2.50 7.51 -10.55
CA MET A 23 -2.38 6.14 -10.05
C MET A 23 -3.58 5.67 -9.23
N ASN A 24 -4.25 6.58 -8.49
CA ASN A 24 -5.32 6.22 -7.56
C ASN A 24 -6.51 5.53 -8.24
N GLY A 25 -6.80 5.85 -9.50
CA GLY A 25 -7.83 5.14 -10.29
C GLY A 25 -7.50 3.67 -10.49
N LEU A 26 -6.26 3.37 -10.91
CA LEU A 26 -5.76 2.02 -11.15
C LEU A 26 -5.66 1.22 -9.86
N ALA A 27 -5.03 1.79 -8.83
CA ALA A 27 -4.84 1.15 -7.53
C ALA A 27 -6.17 0.72 -6.89
N ARG A 28 -7.21 1.57 -6.94
CA ARG A 28 -8.54 1.22 -6.42
C ARG A 28 -9.22 0.08 -7.19
N ARG A 29 -9.11 0.06 -8.52
CA ARG A 29 -9.68 -1.02 -9.34
C ARG A 29 -8.98 -2.34 -9.07
N PHE A 30 -7.65 -2.31 -8.99
CA PHE A 30 -6.86 -3.46 -8.60
C PHE A 30 -7.28 -3.97 -7.22
N TRP A 31 -7.30 -3.08 -6.21
CA TRP A 31 -7.66 -3.44 -4.85
C TRP A 31 -9.05 -4.05 -4.80
N TYR A 32 -10.08 -3.37 -5.31
CA TYR A 32 -11.47 -3.84 -5.29
C TYR A 32 -11.65 -5.25 -5.87
N ARG A 33 -10.89 -5.58 -6.93
CA ARG A 33 -10.98 -6.88 -7.58
C ARG A 33 -10.29 -8.01 -6.82
N HIS A 34 -9.17 -7.73 -6.13
CA HIS A 34 -8.27 -8.78 -5.67
C HIS A 34 -8.11 -8.86 -4.14
N PHE A 35 -8.50 -7.82 -3.40
CA PHE A 35 -8.14 -7.72 -1.99
C PHE A 35 -8.75 -8.82 -1.12
N ARG A 36 -9.95 -9.32 -1.45
CA ARG A 36 -10.65 -10.31 -0.61
C ARG A 36 -9.91 -11.64 -0.56
N GLU A 37 -9.21 -11.97 -1.63
CA GLU A 37 -8.53 -13.25 -1.79
C GLU A 37 -7.03 -13.16 -1.50
N THR A 38 -6.42 -11.97 -1.57
CA THR A 38 -4.95 -11.84 -1.51
C THR A 38 -4.41 -10.88 -0.46
N ALA A 39 -5.27 -10.08 0.18
CA ALA A 39 -4.87 -9.09 1.17
C ALA A 39 -5.28 -9.49 2.59
N ASP A 40 -4.37 -9.26 3.52
CA ASP A 40 -4.66 -9.19 4.95
C ASP A 40 -5.04 -7.74 5.31
N LEU A 41 -6.32 -7.53 5.63
CA LEU A 41 -6.83 -6.21 5.95
C LEU A 41 -6.28 -5.66 7.27
N ALA A 42 -6.02 -6.52 8.25
CA ALA A 42 -5.49 -6.11 9.55
C ALA A 42 -4.04 -5.64 9.40
N LEU A 43 -3.23 -6.39 8.65
CA LEU A 43 -1.86 -6.00 8.34
C LEU A 43 -1.82 -4.71 7.52
N ALA A 44 -2.66 -4.59 6.48
CA ALA A 44 -2.76 -3.37 5.69
C ALA A 44 -3.07 -2.14 6.56
N ALA A 45 -4.04 -2.26 7.48
CA ALA A 45 -4.41 -1.17 8.39
C ALA A 45 -3.26 -0.78 9.33
N ARG A 46 -2.52 -1.76 9.89
CA ARG A 46 -1.35 -1.50 10.73
C ARG A 46 -0.25 -0.75 9.99
N ARG A 47 0.06 -1.16 8.75
CA ARG A 47 1.05 -0.48 7.90
C ARG A 47 0.66 0.97 7.60
N HIS A 48 -0.61 1.23 7.30
CA HIS A 48 -1.09 2.60 7.12
C HIS A 48 -0.96 3.43 8.41
N ALA A 49 -1.27 2.84 9.57
CA ALA A 49 -1.15 3.50 10.86
C ALA A 49 0.31 3.82 11.23
N GLU A 50 1.25 2.92 10.93
CA GLU A 50 2.70 3.14 11.11
C GLU A 50 3.17 4.37 10.34
N VAL A 51 2.81 4.47 9.05
CA VAL A 51 3.11 5.64 8.22
C VAL A 51 2.47 6.91 8.81
N ALA A 52 1.18 6.86 9.15
CA ALA A 52 0.46 8.01 9.68
C ALA A 52 1.11 8.57 10.95
N ARG A 53 1.50 7.68 11.88
CA ARG A 53 2.14 8.05 13.15
C ARG A 53 3.52 8.64 12.92
N ALA A 54 4.36 7.99 12.10
CA ALA A 54 5.71 8.49 11.84
C ALA A 54 5.69 9.88 11.18
N VAL A 55 4.74 10.12 10.27
CA VAL A 55 4.51 11.44 9.66
C VAL A 55 4.03 12.46 10.70
N ALA A 56 3.06 12.10 11.55
CA ALA A 56 2.53 12.99 12.59
C ALA A 56 3.60 13.39 13.63
N GLU A 57 4.55 12.50 13.90
CA GLU A 57 5.68 12.71 14.81
C GLU A 57 6.86 13.46 14.15
N GLY A 58 6.78 13.79 12.85
CA GLY A 58 7.85 14.47 12.12
C GLY A 58 9.12 13.62 11.91
N ALA A 59 9.02 12.30 12.05
CA ALA A 59 10.16 11.40 11.98
C ALA A 59 10.38 10.89 10.55
N ALA A 60 11.09 11.69 9.74
CA ALA A 60 11.27 11.45 8.30
C ALA A 60 11.78 10.05 7.96
N GLU A 61 12.87 9.60 8.59
CA GLU A 61 13.45 8.26 8.34
C GLU A 61 12.48 7.12 8.70
N ARG A 62 11.75 7.27 9.82
CA ARG A 62 10.72 6.29 10.21
C ARG A 62 9.54 6.29 9.24
N ALA A 63 9.16 7.46 8.74
CA ALA A 63 8.08 7.59 7.77
C ALA A 63 8.46 6.95 6.43
N ALA A 64 9.71 7.14 5.98
CA ALA A 64 10.23 6.49 4.78
C ALA A 64 10.24 4.96 4.93
N ALA A 65 10.83 4.44 6.00
CA ALA A 65 10.88 3.00 6.26
C ALA A 65 9.48 2.37 6.39
N ALA A 66 8.54 3.06 7.05
CA ALA A 66 7.15 2.60 7.15
C ALA A 66 6.44 2.61 5.79
N ALA A 67 6.72 3.62 4.94
CA ALA A 67 6.17 3.69 3.59
C ALA A 67 6.71 2.56 2.71
N ASP A 68 8.02 2.27 2.77
CA ASP A 68 8.64 1.16 2.06
C ASP A 68 8.03 -0.18 2.49
N ALA A 69 7.82 -0.38 3.80
CA ALA A 69 7.17 -1.59 4.31
C ALA A 69 5.71 -1.73 3.83
N LEU A 70 4.99 -0.61 3.71
CA LEU A 70 3.64 -0.60 3.13
C LEU A 70 3.68 -0.97 1.64
N ILE A 71 4.61 -0.40 0.86
CA ILE A 71 4.75 -0.72 -0.56
C ILE A 71 5.14 -2.18 -0.78
N ALA A 72 6.12 -2.70 -0.04
CA ALA A 72 6.52 -4.11 -0.10
C ALA A 72 5.35 -5.05 0.21
N TYR A 73 4.50 -4.70 1.18
CA TYR A 73 3.28 -5.45 1.44
C TYR A 73 2.31 -5.42 0.24
N MET A 74 2.08 -4.25 -0.36
CA MET A 74 1.21 -4.09 -1.53
C MET A 74 1.73 -4.83 -2.76
N GLU A 75 3.06 -4.85 -2.96
CA GLU A 75 3.70 -5.65 -4.01
C GLU A 75 3.46 -7.15 -3.79
N GLY A 76 3.57 -7.64 -2.55
CA GLY A 76 3.23 -9.02 -2.22
C GLY A 76 1.77 -9.37 -2.55
N VAL A 77 0.83 -8.46 -2.25
CA VAL A 77 -0.59 -8.60 -2.63
C VAL A 77 -0.74 -8.68 -4.16
N ALA A 78 -0.01 -7.83 -4.90
CA ALA A 78 -0.01 -7.82 -6.36
C ALA A 78 0.56 -9.10 -6.97
N HIS A 79 1.70 -9.59 -6.47
CA HIS A 79 2.29 -10.85 -6.93
C HIS A 79 1.37 -12.05 -6.66
N ARG A 80 0.75 -12.13 -5.48
CA ARG A 80 -0.23 -13.20 -5.19
C ARG A 80 -1.46 -13.12 -6.11
N ALA A 81 -1.96 -11.92 -6.38
CA ALA A 81 -3.07 -11.72 -7.32
C ALA A 81 -2.70 -12.17 -8.74
N ALA A 82 -1.51 -11.81 -9.22
CA ALA A 82 -1.01 -12.22 -10.53
C ALA A 82 -0.82 -13.75 -10.62
N ALA A 83 -0.23 -14.38 -9.60
CA ALA A 83 -0.04 -15.82 -9.56
C ALA A 83 -1.37 -16.60 -9.63
N ARG A 84 -2.40 -16.14 -8.90
CA ARG A 84 -3.76 -16.72 -8.98
C ARG A 84 -4.37 -16.59 -10.37
N CYS A 85 -4.27 -15.40 -10.98
CA CYS A 85 -4.77 -15.19 -12.34
C CYS A 85 -4.08 -16.11 -13.37
N ALA A 86 -2.81 -16.46 -13.14
CA ALA A 86 -2.03 -17.37 -13.98
C ALA A 86 -2.27 -18.86 -13.66
N GLY A 87 -3.15 -19.20 -12.71
CA GLY A 87 -3.41 -20.60 -12.32
C GLY A 87 -2.25 -21.26 -11.55
N LYS A 88 -1.26 -20.49 -11.07
CA LYS A 88 -0.19 -21.02 -10.21
C LYS A 88 -0.71 -21.13 -8.78
N SER A 89 -0.79 -22.35 -8.25
CA SER A 89 -1.02 -22.57 -6.82
C SER A 89 0.17 -21.99 -6.03
N PRO A 90 -0.05 -21.40 -4.83
CA PRO A 90 1.04 -20.89 -4.03
C PRO A 90 1.96 -22.05 -3.67
N GLU A 91 3.21 -21.96 -4.13
CA GLU A 91 4.31 -22.81 -3.70
C GLU A 91 4.41 -22.72 -2.17
N THR A 92 4.27 -23.87 -1.52
CA THR A 92 4.41 -24.05 -0.07
C THR A 92 5.79 -23.56 0.35
N ALA A 93 5.83 -22.47 1.14
CA ALA A 93 7.04 -22.07 1.86
C ALA A 93 7.44 -23.19 2.85
N PRO A 94 8.75 -23.48 3.03
CA PRO A 94 9.19 -24.52 3.95
C PRO A 94 9.03 -24.05 5.41
N ASP A 95 8.85 -25.05 6.29
CA ASP A 95 8.62 -24.96 7.74
C ASP A 95 9.67 -24.12 8.50
#